data_AF-A0A4Q3N262-F1
#
_entry.id   AF-A0A4Q3N262-F1
#
_cell.length_a   1.000
_cell.length_b   1.000
_cell.length_c   1.000
_cell.angle_alpha   90.00
_cell.angle_beta   90.00
_cell.angle_gamma   90.00
#
_symmetry.space_group_name_H-M   'P 1'
#
loop_
_entity.id
_entity.type
_entity.pdbx_description
1 polymer ?
#
loop_
_entity_poly.entity_id
_entity_poly.type
_entity_poly.pdbx_seq_one_letter_code
_entity_poly.pdbx_strand_id
1 'polypeptide(L)'
;MFLSRARIAYFSMEFALEDGIPTYSGGLGVLAGDMMRSAADLGVPLVGVTLASRAGYFRQEIAGDVQVERPEPWDPSAHARRLACKVMVPIGGRDVWIGAWRHDVEGHPRRGGAAPVILLDTDLPENHPDDRTLTHWLYGGDATYRLRQEIVLGVGGVRMLRALGLRVHRYHLNEGHSALLTLELLREEGGAAPGGELLQKAIDAVRASCVFTTHTPVEAGHDQYPAAVALQWLAGVVDPQVLQALEGTEGLN
;
A
#
# COMPACT_ATOMS: atom_id res chain seq x y z
N MET A 1 -7.28 -4.03 -22.44
CA MET A 1 -7.41 -4.70 -21.13
C MET A 1 -7.59 -3.62 -20.07
N PHE A 2 -8.61 -3.65 -19.22
CA PHE A 2 -9.02 -2.53 -18.32
C PHE A 2 -7.86 -1.84 -17.57
N LEU A 3 -6.86 -2.61 -17.12
CA LEU A 3 -5.63 -2.10 -16.52
C LEU A 3 -4.95 -1.01 -17.36
N SER A 4 -4.82 -1.18 -18.69
CA SER A 4 -4.11 -0.21 -19.54
C SER A 4 -4.79 1.16 -19.65
N ARG A 5 -6.00 1.33 -19.10
CA ARG A 5 -6.73 2.59 -19.06
C ARG A 5 -6.72 3.25 -17.68
N ALA A 6 -6.28 2.56 -16.63
CA ALA A 6 -6.26 3.12 -15.29
C ALA A 6 -5.34 4.35 -15.24
N ARG A 7 -5.90 5.48 -14.77
CA ARG A 7 -5.23 6.79 -14.67
C ARG A 7 -5.12 7.27 -13.23
N ILE A 8 -5.89 6.68 -12.32
CA ILE A 8 -5.91 6.97 -10.90
C ILE A 8 -5.51 5.69 -10.17
N ALA A 9 -4.60 5.77 -9.21
CA ALA A 9 -4.34 4.70 -8.28
C ALA A 9 -4.79 5.11 -6.88
N TYR A 10 -5.62 4.29 -6.25
CA TYR A 10 -6.14 4.49 -4.91
C TYR A 10 -5.42 3.52 -3.96
N PHE A 11 -4.57 4.06 -3.10
CA PHE A 11 -3.77 3.30 -2.15
C PHE A 11 -4.42 3.33 -0.78
N SER A 12 -4.60 2.16 -0.18
CA SER A 12 -5.05 2.04 1.20
C SER A 12 -4.51 0.77 1.83
N MET A 13 -4.27 0.82 3.14
CA MET A 13 -3.87 -0.36 3.90
C MET A 13 -4.98 -1.41 3.99
N GLU A 14 -6.25 -0.98 3.85
CA GLU A 14 -7.40 -1.88 3.90
C GLU A 14 -8.42 -1.65 2.78
N PHE A 15 -9.06 -2.74 2.35
CA PHE A 15 -10.21 -2.76 1.45
C PHE A 15 -11.20 -3.83 1.90
N ALA A 16 -12.47 -3.46 2.07
CA ALA A 16 -13.58 -4.39 2.22
C ALA A 16 -14.11 -4.75 0.82
N LEU A 17 -13.67 -5.88 0.27
CA LEU A 17 -14.01 -6.28 -1.10
C LEU A 17 -15.20 -7.23 -1.13
N GLU A 18 -15.06 -8.36 -0.43
CA GLU A 18 -16.08 -9.37 -0.23
C GLU A 18 -15.72 -10.20 1.01
N ASP A 19 -16.68 -10.96 1.53
CA ASP A 19 -16.53 -11.69 2.80
C ASP A 19 -15.34 -12.68 2.82
N GLY A 20 -14.97 -13.23 1.66
CA GLY A 20 -13.84 -14.17 1.54
C GLY A 20 -12.46 -13.53 1.48
N ILE A 21 -12.38 -12.19 1.48
CA ILE A 21 -11.12 -11.44 1.39
C ILE A 21 -10.96 -10.57 2.65
N PRO A 22 -10.31 -11.07 3.71
CA PRO A 22 -10.19 -10.40 5.01
C PRO A 22 -9.13 -9.29 5.00
N THR A 23 -9.14 -8.40 4.02
CA THR A 23 -8.18 -7.30 3.86
C THR A 23 -8.62 -5.99 4.52
N TYR A 24 -9.51 -6.03 5.53
CA TYR A 24 -9.96 -4.84 6.25
C TYR A 24 -10.27 -5.09 7.71
N SER A 25 -10.27 -4.00 8.50
CA SER A 25 -10.59 -4.04 9.94
C SER A 25 -11.77 -3.12 10.31
N GLY A 26 -12.03 -2.05 9.56
CA GLY A 26 -13.04 -1.07 9.92
C GLY A 26 -13.50 -0.16 8.80
N GLY A 27 -13.89 1.06 9.16
CA GLY A 27 -14.55 2.01 8.26
C GLY A 27 -13.67 2.51 7.11
N LEU A 28 -12.34 2.56 7.29
CA LEU A 28 -11.40 2.98 6.24
C LEU A 28 -11.46 2.02 5.05
N GLY A 29 -11.54 0.72 5.31
CA GLY A 29 -11.60 -0.35 4.32
C GLY A 29 -12.98 -0.47 3.70
N VAL A 30 -14.05 -0.26 4.47
CA VAL A 30 -15.41 -0.15 3.92
C VAL A 30 -15.49 1.00 2.91
N LEU A 31 -14.97 2.16 3.26
CA LEU A 31 -14.90 3.31 2.35
C LEU A 31 -14.08 3.00 1.09
N ALA A 32 -12.93 2.35 1.25
CA ALA A 32 -12.09 1.93 0.11
C ALA A 32 -12.82 0.94 -0.81
N GLY A 33 -13.56 -0.02 -0.25
CA GLY A 33 -14.41 -0.95 -0.99
C GLY A 33 -15.53 -0.24 -1.77
N ASP A 34 -16.25 0.67 -1.11
CA ASP A 34 -17.31 1.48 -1.73
C ASP A 34 -16.76 2.39 -2.84
N MET A 35 -15.54 2.90 -2.68
CA MET A 35 -14.84 3.66 -3.72
C MET A 35 -14.59 2.80 -4.96
N MET A 36 -14.10 1.57 -4.79
CA MET A 36 -13.88 0.64 -5.90
C MET A 36 -15.19 0.28 -6.60
N ARG A 37 -16.25 0.00 -5.84
CA ARG A 37 -17.56 -0.32 -6.39
C ARG A 37 -18.16 0.85 -7.15
N SER A 38 -18.07 2.05 -6.60
CA SER A 38 -18.51 3.28 -7.28
C SER A 38 -17.71 3.54 -8.55
N ALA A 39 -16.40 3.29 -8.53
CA ALA A 39 -15.55 3.39 -9.71
C ALA A 39 -15.96 2.38 -10.78
N ALA A 40 -16.31 1.14 -10.40
CA ALA A 40 -16.81 0.13 -11.32
C ALA A 40 -18.15 0.55 -11.95
N ASP A 41 -19.11 1.01 -11.14
CA ASP A 41 -20.45 1.46 -11.58
C ASP A 41 -20.41 2.65 -12.55
N LEU A 42 -19.43 3.53 -12.36
CA LEU A 42 -19.26 4.77 -13.13
C LEU A 42 -18.25 4.63 -14.27
N GLY A 43 -17.55 3.49 -14.38
CA GLY A 43 -16.49 3.28 -15.36
C GLY A 43 -15.28 4.20 -15.16
N VAL A 44 -15.01 4.62 -13.92
CA VAL A 44 -13.87 5.47 -13.57
C VAL A 44 -12.58 4.66 -13.76
N PRO A 45 -11.55 5.20 -14.44
CA PRO A 45 -10.29 4.49 -14.68
C PRO A 45 -9.41 4.45 -13.42
N LEU A 46 -9.87 3.75 -12.38
CA LEU A 46 -9.25 3.66 -11.07
C LEU A 46 -8.75 2.23 -10.81
N VAL A 47 -7.56 2.12 -10.22
CA VAL A 47 -7.00 0.86 -9.71
C VAL A 47 -6.75 0.98 -8.21
N GLY A 48 -7.24 0.02 -7.43
CA GLY A 48 -6.93 -0.09 -6.00
C GLY A 48 -5.59 -0.77 -5.77
N VAL A 49 -4.85 -0.37 -4.75
CA VAL A 49 -3.59 -1.02 -4.33
C VAL A 49 -3.60 -1.21 -2.83
N THR A 50 -3.38 -2.44 -2.37
CA THR A 50 -3.33 -2.81 -0.96
C THR A 50 -2.46 -4.04 -0.73
N LEU A 51 -2.29 -4.46 0.52
CA LEU A 51 -1.61 -5.70 0.89
C LEU A 51 -2.60 -6.87 0.85
N ALA A 52 -2.10 -8.07 0.56
CA ALA A 52 -2.93 -9.29 0.55
C ALA A 52 -3.43 -9.69 1.95
N SER A 53 -2.80 -9.23 3.03
CA SER A 53 -3.19 -9.51 4.43
C SER A 53 -3.64 -10.97 4.63
N ARG A 54 -2.73 -11.93 4.41
CA ARG A 54 -3.00 -13.38 4.34
C ARG A 54 -3.68 -13.98 5.57
N ALA A 55 -3.62 -13.28 6.71
CA ALA A 55 -4.18 -13.68 7.99
C ALA A 55 -5.22 -12.67 8.53
N GLY A 56 -5.59 -11.68 7.72
CA GLY A 56 -6.50 -10.59 8.06
C GLY A 56 -6.05 -9.76 9.26
N TYR A 57 -7.02 -9.09 9.90
CA TYR A 57 -6.79 -8.39 11.16
C TYR A 57 -6.80 -9.41 12.32
N PHE A 58 -7.98 -9.96 12.61
CA PHE A 58 -8.17 -11.19 13.40
C PHE A 58 -9.61 -11.68 13.25
N ARG A 59 -9.84 -12.97 13.49
CA ARG A 59 -11.14 -13.55 13.82
C ARG A 59 -11.37 -13.43 15.31
N GLN A 60 -12.46 -12.78 15.67
CA GLN A 60 -12.90 -12.69 17.06
C GLN A 60 -13.59 -13.99 17.47
N GLU A 61 -13.11 -14.60 18.56
CA GLU A 61 -13.79 -15.67 19.28
C GLU A 61 -14.12 -15.19 20.70
N ILE A 62 -15.31 -15.52 21.20
CA ILE A 62 -15.70 -15.22 22.59
C ILE A 62 -15.65 -16.51 23.39
N ALA A 63 -14.72 -16.59 24.34
CA ALA A 63 -14.53 -17.74 25.22
C ALA A 63 -14.88 -17.35 26.66
N GLY A 64 -16.14 -17.57 27.06
CA GLY A 64 -16.67 -17.02 28.31
C GLY A 64 -16.82 -15.50 28.19
N ASP A 65 -16.22 -14.76 29.11
CA ASP A 65 -16.23 -13.27 29.12
C ASP A 65 -14.96 -12.65 28.51
N VAL A 66 -14.16 -13.45 27.80
CA VAL A 66 -12.86 -13.02 27.23
C VAL A 66 -12.90 -13.11 25.72
N GLN A 67 -12.44 -12.05 25.05
CA GLN A 67 -12.12 -12.06 23.63
C GLN A 67 -10.82 -12.84 23.39
N VAL A 68 -10.86 -13.75 22.44
CA VAL A 68 -9.70 -14.47 21.90
C VAL A 68 -9.54 -14.10 20.44
N GLU A 69 -8.34 -13.68 20.07
CA GLU A 69 -7.99 -13.28 18.71
C GLU A 69 -7.32 -14.45 18.00
N ARG A 70 -7.87 -14.84 16.85
CA ARG A 70 -7.29 -15.87 15.97
C ARG A 70 -6.90 -15.26 14.63
N PRO A 71 -5.88 -15.79 13.95
CA PRO A 71 -5.65 -15.45 12.55
C PRO A 71 -6.86 -15.81 11.67
N GLU A 72 -7.13 -15.03 10.63
CA GLU A 72 -8.11 -15.31 9.57
C GLU A 72 -7.38 -15.69 8.28
N PRO A 73 -6.85 -16.93 8.16
CA PRO A 73 -6.11 -17.34 6.98
C PRO A 73 -7.04 -17.49 5.77
N TRP A 74 -6.57 -17.03 4.61
CA TRP A 74 -7.29 -17.20 3.35
C TRP A 74 -6.35 -17.51 2.19
N ASP A 75 -6.89 -18.05 1.09
CA ASP A 75 -6.14 -18.30 -0.13
C ASP A 75 -6.51 -17.26 -1.21
N PRO A 76 -5.60 -16.33 -1.55
CA PRO A 76 -5.82 -15.37 -2.63
C PRO A 76 -6.19 -16.01 -3.96
N SER A 77 -5.77 -17.26 -4.23
CA SER A 77 -6.06 -17.93 -5.50
C SER A 77 -7.55 -18.27 -5.69
N ALA A 78 -8.31 -18.35 -4.60
CA ALA A 78 -9.74 -18.59 -4.65
C ALA A 78 -10.56 -17.35 -5.08
N HIS A 79 -10.00 -16.14 -4.90
CA HIS A 79 -10.72 -14.88 -5.09
C HIS A 79 -10.06 -13.93 -6.09
N ALA A 80 -8.80 -14.18 -6.44
CA ALA A 80 -7.99 -13.29 -7.26
C ALA A 80 -7.08 -14.06 -8.21
N ARG A 81 -6.76 -13.44 -9.34
CA ARG A 81 -5.83 -14.01 -10.32
C ARG A 81 -4.41 -13.58 -10.01
N ARG A 82 -3.48 -14.55 -9.93
CA ARG A 82 -2.05 -14.26 -9.81
C ARG A 82 -1.55 -13.48 -11.04
N LEU A 83 -0.80 -12.41 -10.80
CA LEU A 83 -0.13 -11.65 -11.84
C LEU A 83 1.29 -12.18 -12.05
N ALA A 84 1.69 -12.31 -13.32
CA ALA A 84 3.01 -12.82 -13.72
C ALA A 84 4.09 -11.73 -13.69
N CYS A 85 4.14 -10.99 -12.58
CA CYS A 85 5.13 -9.94 -12.35
C CYS A 85 5.57 -9.95 -10.89
N LYS A 86 6.84 -9.60 -10.68
CA LYS A 86 7.42 -9.38 -9.35
C LYS A 86 8.24 -8.10 -9.42
N VAL A 87 8.29 -7.38 -8.31
CA VAL A 87 9.19 -6.24 -8.12
C VAL A 87 10.04 -6.46 -6.89
N MET A 88 11.18 -5.80 -6.82
CA MET A 88 12.06 -5.86 -5.66
C MET A 88 12.10 -4.49 -4.99
N VAL A 89 12.09 -4.48 -3.65
CA VAL A 89 12.34 -3.31 -2.82
C VAL A 89 13.42 -3.66 -1.80
N PRO A 90 14.49 -2.86 -1.67
CA PRO A 90 15.45 -3.05 -0.59
C PRO A 90 14.81 -2.62 0.73
N ILE A 91 14.78 -3.51 1.72
CA ILE A 91 14.23 -3.26 3.06
C ILE A 91 15.21 -3.78 4.10
N GLY A 92 15.83 -2.85 4.85
CA GLY A 92 16.81 -3.21 5.89
C GLY A 92 18.00 -4.02 5.37
N GLY A 93 18.49 -3.69 4.17
CA GLY A 93 19.61 -4.36 3.53
C GLY A 93 19.29 -5.73 2.91
N ARG A 94 18.03 -6.16 2.91
CA ARG A 94 17.56 -7.35 2.18
C ARG A 94 16.75 -6.96 0.96
N ASP A 95 16.91 -7.71 -0.12
CA ASP A 95 16.07 -7.61 -1.30
C ASP A 95 14.74 -8.31 -1.03
N VAL A 96 13.66 -7.55 -0.83
CA VAL A 96 12.31 -8.09 -0.63
C VAL A 96 11.57 -8.10 -1.95
N TRP A 97 11.24 -9.30 -2.43
CA TRP A 97 10.44 -9.53 -3.62
C TRP A 97 8.96 -9.41 -3.30
N ILE A 98 8.21 -8.73 -4.16
CA ILE A 98 6.78 -8.48 -4.02
C ILE A 98 6.11 -9.00 -5.28
N GLY A 99 5.22 -9.98 -5.12
CA GLY A 99 4.29 -10.44 -6.14
C GLY A 99 2.96 -9.71 -6.03
N ALA A 100 2.05 -9.99 -6.95
CA ALA A 100 0.71 -9.42 -6.88
C ALA A 100 -0.38 -10.38 -7.34
N TRP A 101 -1.56 -10.18 -6.77
CA TRP A 101 -2.81 -10.72 -7.24
C TRP A 101 -3.70 -9.59 -7.77
N ARG A 102 -4.63 -9.93 -8.65
CA ARG A 102 -5.68 -9.03 -9.11
C ARG A 102 -7.04 -9.59 -8.77
N HIS A 103 -7.80 -8.83 -8.01
CA HIS A 103 -9.24 -9.00 -7.83
C HIS A 103 -9.96 -7.91 -8.63
N ASP A 104 -11.07 -8.23 -9.28
CA ASP A 104 -11.86 -7.26 -10.04
C ASP A 104 -13.18 -7.01 -9.30
N VAL A 105 -13.37 -5.81 -8.76
CA VAL A 105 -14.64 -5.42 -8.13
C VAL A 105 -15.65 -5.15 -9.23
N GLU A 106 -16.72 -5.94 -9.27
CA GLU A 106 -17.77 -5.82 -10.27
C GLU A 106 -18.78 -4.72 -9.93
N GLY A 107 -19.13 -3.93 -10.95
CA GLY A 107 -20.20 -2.94 -10.84
C GLY A 107 -21.60 -3.57 -10.91
N HIS A 108 -22.61 -2.73 -10.80
CA HIS A 108 -24.01 -3.11 -10.85
C HIS A 108 -24.32 -3.87 -12.16
N PRO A 109 -25.01 -5.02 -12.12
CA PRO A 109 -25.19 -5.91 -13.28
C PRO A 109 -25.80 -5.24 -14.52
N ARG A 110 -26.64 -4.22 -14.32
CA ARG A 110 -27.25 -3.46 -15.43
C ARG A 110 -26.33 -2.45 -16.11
N ARG A 111 -25.32 -1.94 -15.40
CA ARG A 111 -24.34 -0.98 -15.95
C ARG A 111 -23.11 -1.72 -16.49
N GLY A 112 -22.75 -2.83 -15.84
CA GLY A 112 -21.48 -3.51 -16.07
C GLY A 112 -20.31 -2.63 -15.64
N GLY A 113 -19.09 -3.12 -15.86
CA GLY A 113 -17.87 -2.45 -15.44
C GLY A 113 -17.16 -3.20 -14.33
N ALA A 114 -15.87 -2.96 -14.22
CA ALA A 114 -15.04 -3.54 -13.18
C ALA A 114 -13.93 -2.57 -12.81
N ALA A 115 -13.59 -2.52 -11.52
CA ALA A 115 -12.47 -1.74 -11.02
C ALA A 115 -11.44 -2.71 -10.39
N PRO A 116 -10.22 -2.81 -10.96
CA PRO A 116 -9.22 -3.74 -10.48
C PRO A 116 -8.63 -3.30 -9.13
N VAL A 117 -8.42 -4.26 -8.24
CA VAL A 117 -7.65 -4.12 -7.01
C VAL A 117 -6.43 -5.03 -7.08
N ILE A 118 -5.26 -4.46 -6.84
CA ILE A 118 -3.97 -5.15 -6.79
C ILE A 118 -3.65 -5.46 -5.33
N LEU A 119 -3.51 -6.74 -5.03
CA LEU A 119 -3.15 -7.24 -3.70
C LEU A 119 -1.66 -7.62 -3.70
N LEU A 120 -0.83 -6.84 -3.03
CA LEU A 120 0.61 -7.05 -2.92
C LEU A 120 0.92 -8.18 -1.94
N ASP A 121 1.82 -9.07 -2.32
CA ASP A 121 2.08 -10.30 -1.59
C ASP A 121 3.59 -10.57 -1.49
N THR A 122 4.11 -10.58 -0.28
CA THR A 122 5.51 -10.91 0.04
C THR A 122 5.69 -12.37 0.40
N ASP A 123 4.62 -13.17 0.50
CA ASP A 123 4.71 -14.60 0.80
C ASP A 123 5.21 -15.38 -0.42
N LEU A 124 6.51 -15.23 -0.67
CA LEU A 124 7.25 -15.76 -1.80
C LEU A 124 8.43 -16.60 -1.30
N PRO A 125 8.77 -17.71 -1.98
CA PRO A 125 9.91 -18.53 -1.60
C PRO A 125 11.26 -17.81 -1.78
N GLU A 126 11.33 -16.75 -2.59
CA GLU A 126 12.54 -15.93 -2.75
C GLU A 126 12.88 -15.10 -1.51
N ASN A 127 11.90 -14.83 -0.66
CA ASN A 127 12.05 -13.97 0.50
C ASN A 127 12.51 -14.74 1.73
N HIS A 128 13.27 -14.06 2.60
CA HIS A 128 13.53 -14.55 3.95
C HIS A 128 12.21 -14.82 4.69
N PRO A 129 12.11 -15.85 5.56
CA PRO A 129 10.89 -16.15 6.31
C PRO A 129 10.24 -14.92 6.98
N ASP A 130 11.04 -14.04 7.58
CA ASP A 130 10.55 -12.81 8.23
C ASP A 130 10.08 -11.71 7.27
N ASP A 131 10.46 -11.78 5.98
CA ASP A 131 9.98 -10.84 4.95
C ASP A 131 8.69 -11.36 4.31
N ARG A 132 8.49 -12.69 4.29
CA ARG A 132 7.24 -13.31 3.83
C ARG A 132 6.05 -12.87 4.66
N THR A 133 6.26 -12.68 5.96
CA THR A 133 5.18 -12.30 6.87
C THR A 133 4.71 -10.86 6.73
N LEU A 134 5.42 -9.97 6.01
CA LEU A 134 5.05 -8.55 5.87
C LEU A 134 3.66 -8.31 5.28
N THR A 135 3.07 -9.31 4.64
CA THR A 135 1.72 -9.24 4.08
C THR A 135 0.76 -10.22 4.76
N HIS A 136 1.05 -10.70 5.96
CA HIS A 136 0.19 -11.62 6.70
C HIS A 136 -0.86 -10.88 7.52
N TRP A 137 -0.45 -10.08 8.50
CA TRP A 137 -1.37 -9.43 9.42
C TRP A 137 -1.65 -7.99 9.01
N LEU A 138 -2.92 -7.65 8.88
CA LEU A 138 -3.36 -6.26 8.78
C LEU A 138 -3.12 -5.60 10.13
N TYR A 139 -2.36 -4.51 10.16
CA TYR A 139 -2.06 -3.76 11.39
C TYR A 139 -1.38 -4.55 12.52
N GLY A 140 -0.73 -5.67 12.20
CA GLY A 140 -0.03 -6.51 13.18
C GLY A 140 1.38 -6.00 13.53
N GLY A 141 2.06 -6.78 14.38
CA GLY A 141 3.48 -6.60 14.68
C GLY A 141 3.79 -5.36 15.53
N ASP A 142 5.03 -4.90 15.42
CA ASP A 142 5.54 -3.69 16.06
C ASP A 142 5.72 -2.55 15.05
N ALA A 143 6.20 -1.39 15.50
CA ALA A 143 6.47 -0.24 14.62
C ALA A 143 7.43 -0.58 13.47
N THR A 144 8.40 -1.47 13.68
CA THR A 144 9.32 -1.92 12.63
C THR A 144 8.58 -2.71 11.55
N TYR A 145 7.73 -3.65 11.97
CA TYR A 145 6.90 -4.43 11.05
C TYR A 145 5.98 -3.49 10.27
N ARG A 146 5.28 -2.56 10.94
CA ARG A 146 4.39 -1.57 10.34
C ARG A 146 5.10 -0.71 9.29
N LEU A 147 6.26 -0.14 9.59
CA LEU A 147 7.05 0.62 8.62
C LEU A 147 7.40 -0.22 7.39
N ARG A 148 7.80 -1.48 7.58
CA ARG A 148 8.12 -2.39 6.48
C ARG A 148 6.88 -2.70 5.63
N GLN A 149 5.69 -2.80 6.24
CA GLN A 149 4.43 -2.91 5.49
C GLN A 149 4.15 -1.66 4.65
N GLU A 150 4.36 -0.47 5.20
CA GLU A 150 4.19 0.79 4.48
C GLU A 150 5.19 0.93 3.31
N ILE A 151 6.41 0.42 3.46
CA ILE A 151 7.39 0.36 2.36
C ILE A 151 6.88 -0.57 1.24
N VAL A 152 6.40 -1.76 1.61
CA VAL A 152 5.80 -2.71 0.64
C VAL A 152 4.59 -2.08 -0.06
N LEU A 153 3.70 -1.44 0.68
CA LEU A 153 2.50 -0.80 0.14
C LEU A 153 2.85 0.38 -0.77
N GLY A 154 3.64 1.34 -0.27
CA GLY A 154 3.94 2.59 -0.97
C GLY A 154 4.92 2.39 -2.10
N VAL A 155 6.17 2.03 -1.77
CA VAL A 155 7.27 1.87 -2.75
C VAL A 155 7.00 0.67 -3.64
N GLY A 156 6.69 -0.48 -3.02
CA GLY A 156 6.40 -1.71 -3.74
C GLY A 156 5.17 -1.59 -4.64
N GLY A 157 4.12 -0.91 -4.17
CA GLY A 157 2.93 -0.65 -4.96
C GLY A 157 3.20 0.22 -6.19
N VAL A 158 3.94 1.33 -6.07
CA VAL A 158 4.32 2.14 -7.24
C VAL A 158 5.14 1.33 -8.24
N ARG A 159 6.17 0.60 -7.79
CA ARG A 159 6.96 -0.27 -8.66
C ARG A 159 6.11 -1.34 -9.34
N MET A 160 5.16 -1.93 -8.62
CA MET A 160 4.23 -2.93 -9.17
C MET A 160 3.37 -2.32 -10.28
N LEU A 161 2.83 -1.12 -10.07
CA LEU A 161 2.08 -0.41 -11.11
C LEU A 161 2.93 -0.19 -12.37
N ARG A 162 4.21 0.19 -12.22
CA ARG A 162 5.15 0.33 -13.34
C ARG A 162 5.41 -1.00 -14.06
N ALA A 163 5.67 -2.07 -13.30
CA ALA A 163 5.90 -3.40 -13.85
C ALA A 163 4.68 -3.95 -14.62
N LEU A 164 3.47 -3.55 -14.22
CA LEU A 164 2.22 -3.84 -14.92
C LEU A 164 1.98 -2.94 -16.15
N GLY A 165 2.87 -2.00 -16.44
CA GLY A 165 2.75 -1.06 -17.57
C GLY A 165 1.69 0.03 -17.35
N LEU A 166 1.30 0.29 -16.10
CA LEU A 166 0.26 1.28 -15.77
C LEU A 166 0.83 2.70 -15.76
N ARG A 167 0.15 3.59 -16.49
CA ARG A 167 0.46 5.03 -16.53
C ARG A 167 -0.51 5.80 -15.64
N VAL A 168 -0.16 5.89 -14.37
CA VAL A 168 -0.95 6.60 -13.36
C VAL A 168 -0.61 8.09 -13.36
N HIS A 169 -1.63 8.95 -13.35
CA HIS A 169 -1.49 10.40 -13.32
C HIS A 169 -1.86 11.01 -11.97
N ARG A 170 -2.65 10.28 -11.17
CA ARG A 170 -3.09 10.71 -9.85
C ARG A 170 -2.98 9.55 -8.86
N TYR A 171 -2.38 9.83 -7.72
CA TYR A 171 -2.26 8.90 -6.59
C TYR A 171 -3.13 9.41 -5.46
N HIS A 172 -4.11 8.62 -5.05
CA HIS A 172 -4.92 8.92 -3.89
C HIS A 172 -4.41 8.10 -2.71
N LEU A 173 -3.90 8.79 -1.70
CA LEU A 173 -3.42 8.22 -0.46
C LEU A 173 -4.55 8.27 0.57
N ASN A 174 -5.08 7.09 0.95
CA ASN A 174 -6.08 6.96 1.99
C ASN A 174 -5.38 6.69 3.34
N GLU A 175 -5.20 7.77 4.11
CA GLU A 175 -4.32 7.89 5.28
C GLU A 175 -2.80 7.75 5.02
N GLY A 176 -2.01 8.03 6.06
CA GLY A 176 -0.55 8.05 6.06
C GLY A 176 0.12 6.71 5.73
N HIS A 177 -0.59 5.59 5.83
CA HIS A 177 -0.05 4.24 5.57
C HIS A 177 0.59 4.03 4.18
N SER A 178 0.25 4.89 3.22
CA SER A 178 0.78 4.84 1.86
C SER A 178 1.71 6.02 1.53
N ALA A 179 2.04 6.86 2.51
CA ALA A 179 2.85 8.07 2.34
C ALA A 179 4.20 7.80 1.66
N LEU A 180 4.82 6.64 1.95
CA LEU A 180 6.09 6.24 1.36
C LEU A 180 6.06 6.05 -0.16
N LEU A 181 4.87 5.98 -0.79
CA LEU A 181 4.76 6.03 -2.25
C LEU A 181 5.35 7.33 -2.81
N THR A 182 5.27 8.42 -2.04
CA THR A 182 5.79 9.73 -2.46
C THR A 182 7.31 9.73 -2.60
N LEU A 183 8.03 8.91 -1.82
CA LEU A 183 9.48 8.74 -1.94
C LEU A 183 9.85 8.04 -3.25
N GLU A 184 9.09 7.02 -3.64
CA GLU A 184 9.32 6.33 -4.92
C GLU A 184 8.98 7.24 -6.10
N LEU A 185 7.93 8.07 -6.02
CA LEU A 185 7.64 9.08 -7.04
C LEU A 185 8.71 10.16 -7.10
N LEU A 186 9.22 10.61 -5.95
CA LEU A 186 10.30 11.59 -5.88
C LEU A 186 11.57 11.05 -6.58
N ARG A 187 11.88 9.77 -6.38
CA ARG A 187 12.97 9.07 -7.06
C ARG A 187 12.76 9.06 -8.59
N GLU A 188 11.53 8.82 -9.06
CA GLU A 188 11.20 8.84 -10.49
C GLU A 188 11.33 10.24 -11.12
N GLU A 189 10.97 11.30 -10.38
CA GLU A 189 11.09 12.70 -10.80
C GLU A 189 12.53 13.26 -10.72
N GLY A 190 13.51 12.42 -10.35
CA GLY A 190 14.91 12.82 -10.25
C GLY A 190 15.28 13.55 -8.96
N GLY A 191 14.40 13.56 -7.94
CA GLY A 191 14.65 14.08 -6.60
C GLY A 191 15.55 13.19 -5.73
N ALA A 192 16.40 12.36 -6.34
CA ALA A 192 17.30 11.45 -5.65
C ALA A 192 18.58 12.14 -5.13
N ALA A 193 18.83 13.39 -5.53
CA ALA A 193 19.95 14.19 -5.03
C ALA A 193 19.47 15.18 -3.95
N PRO A 194 20.24 15.36 -2.86
CA PRO A 194 19.86 16.24 -1.77
C PRO A 194 19.98 17.72 -2.14
N GLY A 195 18.93 18.47 -1.78
CA GLY A 195 18.90 19.93 -1.85
C GLY A 195 18.78 20.56 -3.24
N GLY A 196 18.58 21.87 -3.25
CA GLY A 196 18.56 22.69 -4.47
C GLY A 196 17.25 22.69 -5.26
N GLU A 197 17.27 23.43 -6.37
CA GLU A 197 16.09 23.69 -7.20
C GLU A 197 15.48 22.41 -7.82
N LEU A 198 16.33 21.41 -8.11
CA LEU A 198 15.89 20.13 -8.70
C LEU A 198 15.05 19.32 -7.71
N LEU A 199 15.48 19.22 -6.44
CA LEU A 199 14.70 18.54 -5.41
C LEU A 199 13.36 19.23 -5.19
N GLN A 200 13.33 20.57 -5.13
CA GLN A 200 12.09 21.32 -4.97
C GLN A 200 11.12 21.10 -6.14
N LYS A 201 11.62 21.12 -7.38
CA LYS A 201 10.80 20.81 -8.57
C LYS A 201 10.21 19.40 -8.52
N ALA A 202 11.00 18.42 -8.10
CA ALA A 202 10.53 17.04 -7.94
C ALA A 202 9.46 16.94 -6.83
N ILE A 203 9.65 17.61 -5.69
CA ILE A 203 8.65 17.70 -4.62
C ILE A 203 7.34 18.31 -5.13
N ASP A 204 7.41 19.41 -5.87
CA ASP A 204 6.22 20.10 -6.39
C ASP A 204 5.48 19.23 -7.43
N ALA A 205 6.21 18.49 -8.27
CA ALA A 205 5.65 17.53 -9.22
C ALA A 205 4.92 16.38 -8.52
N VAL A 206 5.56 15.79 -7.48
CA VAL A 206 4.94 14.73 -6.66
C VAL A 206 3.67 15.26 -5.98
N ARG A 207 3.73 16.44 -5.34
CA ARG A 207 2.57 17.09 -4.71
C ARG A 207 1.42 17.30 -5.70
N ALA A 208 1.71 17.74 -6.93
CA ALA A 208 0.70 17.94 -7.97
C ALA A 208 0.07 16.62 -8.47
N SER A 209 0.73 15.48 -8.24
CA SER A 209 0.25 14.15 -8.62
C SER A 209 -0.53 13.44 -7.50
N CYS A 210 -0.41 13.89 -6.25
CA CYS A 210 -0.99 13.23 -5.09
C CYS A 210 -2.25 13.92 -4.56
N VAL A 211 -3.19 13.12 -4.08
CA VAL A 211 -4.37 13.54 -3.32
C VAL A 211 -4.31 12.78 -1.99
N PHE A 212 -4.25 13.51 -0.88
CA PHE A 212 -4.23 12.91 0.45
C PHE A 212 -5.58 13.08 1.14
N THR A 213 -6.05 12.03 1.79
CA THR A 213 -7.25 12.07 2.64
C THR A 213 -6.90 11.51 4.00
N THR A 214 -7.12 12.31 5.04
CA THR A 214 -7.02 11.87 6.44
C THR A 214 -8.40 11.77 7.06
N HIS A 215 -8.60 10.75 7.88
CA HIS A 215 -9.84 10.48 8.60
C HIS A 215 -9.67 10.63 10.11
N THR A 216 -8.43 10.76 10.55
CA THR A 216 -8.06 10.93 11.96
C THR A 216 -7.91 12.42 12.26
N PRO A 217 -8.77 13.01 13.11
CA PRO A 217 -8.68 14.43 13.44
C PRO A 217 -7.55 14.76 14.44
N VAL A 218 -6.84 13.74 14.97
CA VAL A 218 -5.84 13.88 16.04
C VAL A 218 -4.52 13.22 15.66
N GLU A 219 -3.43 13.91 15.93
CA GLU A 219 -2.05 13.51 15.61
C GLU A 219 -1.65 12.15 16.18
N ALA A 220 -2.20 11.77 17.34
CA ALA A 220 -1.93 10.49 18.00
C ALA A 220 -2.41 9.24 17.24
N GLY A 221 -3.21 9.39 16.18
CA GLY A 221 -3.63 8.27 15.32
C GLY A 221 -2.81 8.14 14.04
N HIS A 222 -1.72 8.91 13.89
CA HIS A 222 -0.77 8.74 12.79
C HIS A 222 0.44 7.93 13.27
N ASP A 223 0.87 6.98 12.45
CA ASP A 223 2.07 6.18 12.72
C ASP A 223 3.31 7.08 12.63
N GLN A 224 3.95 7.40 13.76
CA GLN A 224 5.23 8.12 13.80
C GLN A 224 6.40 7.16 14.02
N TYR A 225 7.43 7.29 13.19
CA TYR A 225 8.61 6.44 13.25
C TYR A 225 9.83 7.22 13.72
N PRO A 226 10.59 6.71 14.71
CA PRO A 226 11.86 7.31 15.09
C PRO A 226 12.81 7.39 13.89
N ALA A 227 13.47 8.53 13.68
CA ALA A 227 14.35 8.76 12.54
C ALA A 227 15.40 7.65 12.33
N ALA A 228 15.95 7.10 13.42
CA ALA A 228 16.90 5.99 13.35
C ALA A 228 16.30 4.71 12.75
N VAL A 229 15.05 4.38 13.11
CA VAL A 229 14.30 3.24 12.56
C VAL A 229 14.03 3.49 11.08
N ALA A 230 13.57 4.68 10.74
CA ALA A 230 13.23 5.01 9.37
C ALA A 230 14.46 5.01 8.44
N LEU A 231 15.57 5.61 8.86
CA LEU A 231 16.85 5.57 8.14
C LEU A 231 17.35 4.14 7.92
N GLN A 232 17.20 3.26 8.92
CA GLN A 232 17.61 1.87 8.80
C GLN A 232 16.78 1.11 7.75
N TRP A 233 15.46 1.24 7.77
CA TRP A 233 14.58 0.44 6.93
C TRP A 233 14.34 1.01 5.53
N LEU A 234 14.46 2.33 5.37
CA LEU A 234 14.43 3.03 4.08
C LEU A 234 15.79 3.09 3.39
N ALA A 235 16.84 2.53 4.01
CA ALA A 235 18.15 2.42 3.38
C ALA A 235 18.05 1.68 2.03
N GLY A 236 18.46 2.34 0.94
CA GLY A 236 18.37 1.82 -0.42
C GLY A 236 17.06 2.15 -1.15
N VAL A 237 16.04 2.66 -0.45
CA VAL A 237 14.83 3.25 -1.06
C VAL A 237 15.06 4.71 -1.39
N VAL A 238 15.59 5.47 -0.44
CA VAL A 238 15.85 6.91 -0.55
C VAL A 238 17.25 7.22 -0.02
N ASP A 239 17.90 8.24 -0.58
CA ASP A 239 19.15 8.75 -0.04
C ASP A 239 18.89 9.34 1.36
N PRO A 240 19.66 8.94 2.40
CA PRO A 240 19.53 9.48 3.75
C PRO A 240 19.58 11.01 3.81
N GLN A 241 20.35 11.66 2.94
CA GLN A 241 20.45 13.12 2.89
C GLN A 241 19.17 13.76 2.31
N VAL A 242 18.52 13.09 1.36
CA VAL A 242 17.20 13.52 0.86
C VAL A 242 16.16 13.37 1.97
N LEU A 243 16.19 12.25 2.69
CA LEU A 243 15.25 12.01 3.80
C LEU A 243 15.38 13.08 4.90
N GLN A 244 16.61 13.39 5.31
CA GLN A 244 16.90 14.47 6.27
C GLN A 244 16.45 15.85 5.78
N ALA A 245 16.58 16.12 4.48
CA ALA A 245 16.11 17.37 3.88
C ALA A 245 14.57 17.50 3.85
N LEU A 246 13.84 16.37 3.90
CA LEU A 246 12.38 16.32 3.89
C LEU A 246 11.76 16.38 5.30
N GLU A 247 12.36 15.71 6.28
CA GLU A 247 11.79 15.57 7.65
C GLU A 247 11.96 16.81 8.53
N GLY A 248 13.05 17.58 8.36
CA GLY A 248 13.54 18.35 9.51
C GLY A 248 13.96 17.41 10.66
N THR A 249 14.14 17.90 11.90
CA THR A 249 14.74 17.12 12.99
C THR A 249 13.79 16.25 13.82
N GLU A 250 12.50 16.13 13.48
CA GLU A 250 11.47 15.66 14.43
C GLU A 250 10.86 14.27 14.17
N GLY A 251 11.18 13.59 13.05
CA GLY A 251 10.76 12.19 12.77
C GLY A 251 9.93 12.02 11.49
N LEU A 252 9.59 10.76 11.15
CA LEU A 252 8.94 10.39 9.88
C LEU A 252 7.45 10.05 10.09
N ASN A 253 6.63 10.57 9.16
CA ASN A 253 5.15 10.65 9.08
C ASN A 253 4.50 11.80 9.87
#